data_AF-A0AAW8BYF6-F1
#
_entry.id   AF-A0AAW8BYF6-F1
#
_cell.length_a   1.000
_cell.length_b   1.000
_cell.length_c   1.000
_cell.angle_alpha   90.00
_cell.angle_beta   90.00
_cell.angle_gamma   90.00
#
_symmetry.space_group_name_H-M   'P 1'
#
loop_
_entity.id
_entity.type
_entity.pdbx_description
1 polymer ?
#
loop_
_entity_poly.entity_id
_entity_poly.type
_entity_poly.pdbx_seq_one_letter_code
_entity_poly.pdbx_strand_id
1 'polypeptide(L)'
;MNTGHGNAHRQRAIASLLTRHTRVTESDGTCLGCLCGAPMGRLDHTKHLAKLVDALVDGRAGRGVRQPRQRPQRMTQLPHRDAPCANCPWRRDSPAGEFPPERYAALANTAGSPGAEAPIGAPMFACHKSTEGHDRACAGWLARCGHNHLGIRLAIVQGRLPGEVTWAPPPSWPPLFNSYAEMAARNGVQL
;
A
#
# COMPACT_ATOMS: atom_id res chain seq x y z
N MET A 1 -17.41 -45.26 -9.93
CA MET A 1 -16.70 -44.29 -10.79
C MET A 1 -15.69 -43.52 -9.95
N ASN A 2 -14.43 -43.73 -10.31
CA ASN A 2 -13.16 -43.06 -10.01
C ASN A 2 -13.04 -41.99 -8.88
N THR A 3 -12.24 -42.32 -7.87
CA THR A 3 -11.54 -41.41 -6.96
C THR A 3 -10.02 -41.68 -7.00
N GLY A 4 -9.20 -40.64 -6.86
CA GLY A 4 -7.94 -40.78 -6.09
C GLY A 4 -6.59 -40.87 -6.80
N HIS A 5 -6.49 -40.95 -8.13
CA HIS A 5 -5.18 -41.23 -8.77
C HIS A 5 -4.22 -40.02 -8.94
N GLY A 6 -4.66 -38.78 -8.68
CA GLY A 6 -3.84 -37.58 -8.94
C GLY A 6 -2.88 -37.15 -7.83
N ASN A 7 -3.10 -37.55 -6.57
CA ASN A 7 -2.39 -36.96 -5.42
C ASN A 7 -1.13 -37.76 -5.01
N ALA A 8 -1.14 -39.08 -5.20
CA ALA A 8 -0.02 -39.95 -4.84
C ALA A 8 1.24 -39.69 -5.67
N HIS A 9 1.08 -39.27 -6.94
CA HIS A 9 2.21 -39.03 -7.84
C HIS A 9 2.95 -37.71 -7.52
N ARG A 10 2.24 -36.69 -7.01
CA ARG A 10 2.84 -35.41 -6.57
C ARG A 10 3.60 -35.54 -5.25
N GLN A 11 3.11 -36.37 -4.33
CA GLN A 11 3.74 -36.58 -3.03
C GLN A 11 5.09 -37.33 -3.13
N ARG A 12 5.22 -38.27 -4.09
CA ARG A 12 6.50 -38.96 -4.33
C ARG A 12 7.58 -38.05 -4.94
N ALA A 13 7.19 -37.03 -5.72
CA ALA A 13 8.14 -36.11 -6.35
C ALA A 13 8.81 -35.16 -5.33
N ILE A 14 8.07 -34.71 -4.31
CA ILE A 14 8.58 -33.80 -3.27
C ILE A 14 9.55 -34.52 -2.31
N ALA A 15 9.27 -35.78 -1.96
CA ALA A 15 10.13 -36.57 -1.08
C ALA A 15 11.52 -36.86 -1.70
N SER A 16 11.59 -37.02 -3.03
CA SER A 16 12.84 -37.29 -3.77
C SER A 16 13.77 -36.07 -3.90
N LEU A 17 13.22 -34.85 -3.83
CA LEU A 17 13.99 -33.60 -3.88
C LEU A 17 14.65 -33.28 -2.53
N LEU A 18 14.03 -33.66 -1.41
CA LEU A 18 14.55 -33.38 -0.07
C LEU A 18 15.67 -34.34 0.36
N THR A 19 15.78 -35.52 -0.23
CA THR A 19 16.88 -36.47 0.08
C THR A 19 18.21 -36.12 -0.60
N ARG A 20 18.23 -35.18 -1.57
CA ARG A 20 19.46 -34.77 -2.27
C ARG A 20 20.20 -33.62 -1.60
N HIS A 21 19.56 -32.88 -0.69
CA HIS A 21 20.18 -31.71 -0.05
C HIS A 21 20.91 -32.02 1.27
N THR A 22 20.84 -33.24 1.79
CA THR A 22 21.46 -33.60 3.09
C THR A 22 22.85 -34.23 2.99
N ARG A 23 23.46 -34.26 1.80
CA ARG A 23 24.77 -34.94 1.59
C ARG A 23 25.95 -34.02 1.26
N VAL A 24 25.88 -32.75 1.63
CA VAL A 24 27.03 -31.83 1.53
C VAL A 24 27.06 -30.97 2.78
N THR A 25 27.87 -31.36 3.77
CA THR A 25 28.60 -30.50 4.76
C THR A 25 29.15 -31.39 5.87
N GLU A 26 30.10 -32.26 5.54
CA GLU A 26 31.12 -32.70 6.48
C GLU A 26 32.47 -32.36 5.85
N SER A 27 33.02 -31.22 6.26
CA SER A 27 34.45 -30.97 6.16
C SER A 27 34.89 -30.17 7.38
N ASP A 28 35.91 -30.73 8.03
CA ASP A 28 36.46 -30.38 9.32
C ASP A 28 36.87 -28.91 9.46
N GLY A 29 36.54 -28.33 10.62
CA GLY A 29 36.97 -27.00 11.02
C GLY A 29 37.27 -26.97 12.51
N THR A 30 38.45 -27.46 12.89
CA THR A 30 39.05 -27.30 14.21
C THR A 30 39.31 -25.81 14.48
N CYS A 31 38.58 -25.23 15.43
CA CYS A 31 38.90 -23.90 15.94
C CYS A 31 39.91 -24.06 17.08
N LEU A 32 41.20 -23.91 16.78
CA LEU A 32 42.23 -23.70 17.79
C LEU A 32 42.04 -22.30 18.39
N GLY A 33 41.67 -22.24 19.66
CA GLY A 33 41.81 -21.02 20.46
C GLY A 33 40.51 -20.48 21.06
N CYS A 34 39.99 -21.16 22.08
CA CYS A 34 39.17 -20.51 23.11
C CYS A 34 39.31 -21.29 24.43
N LEU A 35 40.07 -20.73 25.36
CA LEU A 35 40.22 -21.18 26.75
C LEU A 35 39.01 -20.75 27.59
N CYS A 36 37.83 -21.33 27.32
CA CYS A 36 36.73 -21.28 28.27
C CYS A 36 36.06 -22.67 28.37
N GLY A 37 36.36 -23.36 29.46
CA GLY A 37 35.79 -24.67 29.77
C GLY A 37 34.32 -24.56 30.17
N ALA A 38 33.42 -24.59 29.20
CA ALA A 38 32.01 -24.89 29.43
C ALA A 38 31.63 -26.14 28.63
N PRO A 39 31.00 -27.17 29.23
CA PRO A 39 30.47 -28.29 28.46
C PRO A 39 29.32 -27.77 27.60
N MET A 40 29.54 -27.65 26.28
CA MET A 40 28.46 -27.46 25.34
C MET A 40 27.58 -28.72 25.39
N GLY A 41 26.42 -28.59 26.02
CA GLY A 41 25.37 -29.61 25.95
C GLY A 41 25.07 -29.90 24.50
N ARG A 42 25.39 -31.13 24.06
CA ARG A 42 25.07 -31.64 22.73
C ARG A 42 23.55 -31.55 22.57
N LEU A 43 23.08 -30.51 21.88
CA LEU A 43 21.69 -30.42 21.46
C LEU A 43 21.44 -31.60 20.53
N ASP A 44 20.67 -32.56 21.04
CA ASP A 44 20.30 -33.76 20.32
C ASP A 44 19.30 -33.38 19.22
N HIS A 45 19.84 -32.93 18.08
CA HIS A 45 19.08 -32.50 16.90
C HIS A 45 18.14 -33.61 16.37
N THR A 46 18.41 -34.88 16.71
CA THR A 46 17.56 -36.00 16.30
C THR A 46 16.22 -36.01 17.02
N LYS A 47 16.15 -35.55 18.27
CA LYS A 47 14.90 -35.45 19.04
C LYS A 47 14.00 -34.31 18.58
N HIS A 48 14.56 -33.25 18.01
CA HIS A 48 13.78 -32.13 17.48
C HIS A 48 13.16 -32.47 16.12
N LEU A 49 13.90 -33.19 15.28
CA LEU A 49 13.42 -33.66 13.98
C LEU A 49 12.32 -34.73 14.10
N ALA A 50 12.46 -35.68 15.03
CA ALA A 50 11.43 -36.70 15.26
C ALA A 50 10.07 -36.08 15.67
N LYS A 51 10.08 -35.08 16.57
CA LYS A 51 8.86 -34.34 16.97
C LYS A 51 8.23 -33.54 15.83
N LEU A 52 9.04 -33.03 14.90
CA LEU A 52 8.57 -32.29 13.73
C LEU A 52 7.92 -33.20 12.68
N VAL A 53 8.45 -34.42 12.49
CA VAL A 53 7.90 -35.42 11.58
C VAL A 53 6.58 -35.98 12.13
N ASP A 54 6.50 -36.31 13.42
CA ASP A 54 5.26 -36.79 14.06
C ASP A 54 4.13 -35.75 13.97
N ALA A 55 4.44 -34.46 14.19
CA ALA A 55 3.46 -33.37 14.07
C ALA A 55 2.92 -33.17 12.64
N LEU A 56 3.71 -33.52 11.62
CA LEU A 56 3.32 -33.44 10.21
C LEU A 56 2.51 -34.67 9.76
N VAL A 57 2.77 -35.85 10.34
CA VAL A 57 2.04 -37.10 10.05
C VAL A 57 0.68 -37.14 10.78
N ASP A 58 0.60 -36.62 12.01
CA ASP A 58 -0.63 -36.66 12.83
C ASP A 58 -1.68 -35.59 12.46
N GLY A 59 -1.41 -34.72 11.47
CA GLY A 59 -2.34 -33.67 11.08
C GLY A 59 -2.67 -32.66 12.19
N ARG A 60 -1.91 -32.66 13.29
CA ARG A 60 -2.02 -31.70 14.41
C ARG A 60 -1.07 -30.51 14.23
N ALA A 61 -0.71 -30.18 13.00
CA ALA A 61 -0.16 -28.86 12.67
C ALA A 61 -1.14 -27.81 13.21
N GLY A 62 -0.63 -27.02 14.15
CA GLY A 62 -1.44 -26.18 15.03
C GLY A 62 -2.55 -25.46 14.28
N ARG A 63 -3.76 -25.51 14.86
CA ARG A 63 -4.75 -24.46 14.65
C ARG A 63 -4.08 -23.17 15.08
N GLY A 64 -3.40 -22.52 14.14
CA GLY A 64 -2.94 -21.16 14.30
C GLY A 64 -4.16 -20.40 14.75
N VAL A 65 -4.09 -19.84 15.96
CA VAL A 65 -5.04 -18.84 16.41
C VAL A 65 -5.01 -17.81 15.29
N ARG A 66 -6.06 -17.79 14.45
CA ARG A 66 -6.30 -16.66 13.57
C ARG A 66 -6.44 -15.53 14.55
N GLN A 67 -5.40 -14.70 14.67
CA GLN A 67 -5.52 -13.44 15.38
C GLN A 67 -6.80 -12.82 14.85
N PRO A 68 -7.75 -12.42 15.72
CA PRO A 68 -8.88 -11.64 15.28
C PRO A 68 -8.28 -10.54 14.42
N ARG A 69 -8.73 -10.41 13.16
CA ARG A 69 -8.43 -9.21 12.39
C ARG A 69 -8.84 -8.09 13.31
N GLN A 70 -7.86 -7.36 13.86
CA GLN A 70 -8.15 -6.28 14.78
C GLN A 70 -9.20 -5.43 14.06
N ARG A 71 -10.35 -5.19 14.69
CA ARG A 71 -11.32 -4.21 14.17
C ARG A 71 -10.47 -2.99 13.85
N PRO A 72 -10.41 -2.54 12.58
CA PRO A 72 -9.54 -1.43 12.23
C PRO A 72 -9.89 -0.33 13.21
N GLN A 73 -8.89 0.08 14.00
CA GLN A 73 -9.04 1.29 14.79
C GLN A 73 -9.53 2.35 13.82
N ARG A 74 -10.61 3.04 14.19
CA ARG A 74 -11.32 3.97 13.30
C ARG A 74 -10.38 5.16 13.06
N MET A 75 -9.39 4.97 12.19
CA MET A 75 -8.46 6.00 11.77
C MET A 75 -9.32 7.12 11.22
N THR A 76 -9.11 8.32 11.74
CA THR A 76 -9.84 9.51 11.33
C THR A 76 -9.73 9.62 9.81
N GLN A 77 -10.87 9.49 9.14
CA GLN A 77 -10.96 9.55 7.69
C GLN A 77 -10.51 10.93 7.23
N LEU A 78 -9.79 10.98 6.11
CA LEU A 78 -9.43 12.23 5.47
C LEU A 78 -10.71 12.83 4.85
N PRO A 79 -11.18 14.00 5.31
CA PRO A 79 -12.37 14.61 4.76
C PRO A 79 -12.14 14.97 3.29
N HIS A 80 -13.03 14.51 2.41
CA HIS A 80 -12.95 14.77 0.97
C HIS A 80 -14.35 14.96 0.38
N ARG A 81 -14.43 15.51 -0.82
CA ARG A 81 -15.68 15.59 -1.60
C ARG A 81 -15.84 14.32 -2.44
N ASP A 82 -17.07 13.85 -2.55
CA ASP A 82 -17.40 12.66 -3.35
C ASP A 82 -17.53 12.97 -4.85
N ALA A 83 -17.70 14.24 -5.22
CA ALA A 83 -17.78 14.70 -6.61
C ALA A 83 -17.34 16.17 -6.75
N PRO A 84 -16.86 16.57 -7.95
CA PRO A 84 -16.59 17.97 -8.27
C PRO A 84 -17.85 18.82 -8.11
N CYS A 85 -17.72 20.03 -7.55
CA CYS A 85 -18.83 20.96 -7.44
C CYS A 85 -19.30 21.48 -8.82
N ALA A 86 -20.48 22.10 -8.86
CA ALA A 86 -21.05 22.71 -10.06
C ALA A 86 -20.09 23.69 -10.74
N ASN A 87 -19.44 24.55 -9.96
CA ASN A 87 -18.48 25.56 -10.40
C ASN A 87 -17.04 25.21 -9.98
N CYS A 88 -16.65 23.94 -10.07
CA CYS A 88 -15.32 23.50 -9.64
C CYS A 88 -14.22 24.01 -10.58
N PRO A 89 -13.13 24.62 -10.08
CA PRO A 89 -12.01 25.06 -10.94
C PRO A 89 -11.39 23.95 -11.78
N TRP A 90 -11.50 22.69 -11.33
CA TRP A 90 -10.99 21.52 -12.04
C TRP A 90 -11.86 21.08 -13.23
N ARG A 91 -13.08 21.61 -13.38
CA ARG A 91 -13.98 21.29 -14.48
C ARG A 91 -13.68 22.13 -15.72
N ARG A 92 -13.57 21.47 -16.87
CA ARG A 92 -13.38 22.14 -18.18
C ARG A 92 -14.60 22.93 -18.63
N ASP A 93 -15.78 22.53 -18.18
CA ASP A 93 -17.07 23.15 -18.49
C ASP A 93 -17.51 24.18 -17.43
N SER A 94 -16.69 24.46 -16.41
CA SER A 94 -16.94 25.53 -15.44
C SER A 94 -16.39 26.86 -15.95
N PRO A 95 -17.05 28.00 -15.63
CA PRO A 95 -16.42 29.31 -15.74
C PRO A 95 -15.10 29.36 -14.93
N ALA A 96 -14.14 30.15 -15.42
CA ALA A 96 -12.95 30.48 -14.65
C ALA A 96 -13.23 31.66 -13.71
N GLY A 97 -12.31 31.91 -12.79
CA GLY A 97 -12.37 33.07 -11.89
C GLY A 97 -13.09 32.81 -10.58
N GLU A 98 -13.20 31.55 -10.14
CA GLU A 98 -13.62 31.25 -8.75
C GLU A 98 -12.68 31.93 -7.74
N PHE A 99 -11.41 32.10 -8.12
CA PHE A 99 -10.39 32.79 -7.35
C PHE A 99 -9.53 33.68 -8.24
N PRO A 100 -8.82 34.67 -7.67
CA PRO A 100 -7.82 35.41 -8.42
C PRO A 100 -6.61 34.51 -8.79
N PRO A 101 -5.90 34.78 -9.91
CA PRO A 101 -4.80 33.94 -10.39
C PRO A 101 -3.71 33.65 -9.36
N GLU A 102 -3.40 34.62 -8.49
CA GLU A 102 -2.36 34.52 -7.46
C GLU A 102 -2.68 33.40 -6.45
N ARG A 103 -3.97 33.12 -6.23
CA ARG A 103 -4.40 32.01 -5.36
C ARG A 103 -4.07 30.67 -6.00
N TYR A 104 -4.22 30.54 -7.32
CA TYR A 104 -3.79 29.34 -8.04
C TYR A 104 -2.27 29.25 -8.11
N ALA A 105 -1.53 30.36 -8.20
CA ALA A 105 -0.08 30.30 -8.08
C ALA A 105 0.36 29.74 -6.71
N ALA A 106 -0.25 30.21 -5.62
CA ALA A 106 0.05 29.76 -4.26
C ALA A 106 -0.29 28.28 -4.01
N LEU A 107 -1.27 27.72 -4.73
CA LEU A 107 -1.70 26.32 -4.61
C LEU A 107 -0.83 25.35 -5.43
N ALA A 108 0.18 25.81 -6.17
CA ALA A 108 1.00 24.96 -7.04
C ALA A 108 1.69 23.81 -6.28
N ASN A 109 2.13 24.07 -5.03
CA ASN A 109 2.78 23.06 -4.20
C ASN A 109 1.84 21.95 -3.69
N THR A 110 0.52 22.07 -3.91
CA THR A 110 -0.46 21.01 -3.63
C THR A 110 -0.46 19.93 -4.73
N ALA A 111 0.21 20.17 -5.86
CA ALA A 111 0.26 19.25 -6.98
C ALA A 111 1.71 18.85 -7.27
N GLY A 112 1.97 17.53 -7.20
CA GLY A 112 3.20 16.95 -7.72
C GLY A 112 3.06 16.51 -9.17
N SER A 113 4.19 16.15 -9.78
CA SER A 113 4.26 15.47 -11.07
C SER A 113 4.95 14.11 -10.93
N PRO A 114 4.80 13.18 -11.89
CA PRO A 114 5.55 11.93 -11.87
C PRO A 114 7.07 12.19 -11.76
N GLY A 115 7.72 11.58 -10.78
CA GLY A 115 9.16 11.79 -10.49
C GLY A 115 9.49 13.06 -9.69
N ALA A 116 8.50 13.91 -9.41
CA ALA A 116 8.61 15.07 -8.54
C ALA A 116 7.29 15.23 -7.74
N GLU A 117 6.96 14.20 -6.96
CA GLU A 117 5.74 14.16 -6.17
C GLU A 117 5.71 15.27 -5.11
N ALA A 118 4.50 15.73 -4.78
CA ALA A 118 4.29 16.59 -3.62
C ALA A 118 4.64 15.77 -2.36
N PRO A 119 5.57 16.26 -1.51
CA PRO A 119 6.11 15.48 -0.40
C PRO A 119 5.07 15.21 0.69
N ILE A 120 5.42 14.31 1.63
CA ILE A 120 4.64 14.17 2.86
C ILE A 120 4.70 15.51 3.61
N GLY A 121 3.54 16.02 4.04
CA GLY A 121 3.41 17.33 4.67
C GLY A 121 3.11 18.48 3.70
N ALA A 122 3.16 18.25 2.38
CA ALA A 122 2.62 19.22 1.43
C ALA A 122 1.11 19.46 1.68
N PRO A 123 0.63 20.69 1.45
CA PRO A 123 -0.77 21.01 1.67
C PRO A 123 -1.67 20.28 0.65
N MET A 124 -2.87 19.92 1.09
CA MET A 124 -3.91 19.42 0.20
C MET A 124 -4.60 20.58 -0.52
N PHE A 125 -5.05 20.34 -1.76
CA PHE A 125 -5.95 21.28 -2.43
C PHE A 125 -7.36 21.15 -1.81
N ALA A 126 -7.68 22.08 -0.92
CA ALA A 126 -9.00 22.15 -0.31
C ALA A 126 -10.09 22.48 -1.35
N CYS A 127 -11.28 21.90 -1.18
CA CYS A 127 -12.45 22.23 -1.97
C CYS A 127 -12.78 23.72 -1.79
N HIS A 128 -13.09 24.43 -2.88
CA HIS A 128 -13.47 25.84 -2.81
C HIS A 128 -14.82 26.09 -2.10
N LYS A 129 -15.60 25.03 -1.87
CA LYS A 129 -16.83 25.07 -1.06
C LYS A 129 -16.61 24.60 0.39
N SER A 130 -15.37 24.32 0.80
CA SER A 130 -15.08 24.06 2.21
C SER A 130 -15.05 25.35 3.00
N THR A 131 -15.48 25.27 4.25
CA THR A 131 -15.30 26.33 5.23
C THR A 131 -13.88 26.28 5.76
N GLU A 132 -13.26 27.44 5.97
CA GLU A 132 -11.95 27.55 6.59
C GLU A 132 -11.90 26.80 7.94
N GLY A 133 -10.81 26.08 8.19
CA GLY A 133 -10.66 25.18 9.35
C GLY A 133 -11.44 23.86 9.24
N HIS A 134 -12.25 23.69 8.20
CA HIS A 134 -13.04 22.48 7.92
C HIS A 134 -12.81 21.98 6.49
N ASP A 135 -11.54 21.98 6.10
CA ASP A 135 -11.12 21.66 4.74
C ASP A 135 -11.47 20.22 4.38
N ARG A 136 -12.02 20.07 3.17
CA ARG A 136 -12.25 18.78 2.53
C ARG A 136 -11.44 18.75 1.26
N ALA A 137 -10.75 17.65 0.99
CA ALA A 137 -10.00 17.49 -0.24
C ALA A 137 -10.93 17.61 -1.45
N CYS A 138 -10.50 18.41 -2.43
CA CYS A 138 -11.25 18.60 -3.66
C CYS A 138 -11.28 17.31 -4.48
N ALA A 139 -12.48 16.88 -4.89
CA ALA A 139 -12.66 15.66 -5.70
C ALA A 139 -11.94 15.74 -7.05
N GLY A 140 -12.01 16.89 -7.73
CA GLY A 140 -11.34 17.10 -9.01
C GLY A 140 -9.81 17.04 -8.89
N TRP A 141 -9.26 17.67 -7.85
CA TRP A 141 -7.83 17.58 -7.55
C TRP A 141 -7.39 16.16 -7.17
N LEU A 142 -8.16 15.45 -6.34
CA LEU A 142 -7.85 14.06 -5.98
C LEU A 142 -7.75 13.18 -7.22
N ALA A 143 -8.70 13.30 -8.15
CA ALA A 143 -8.73 12.52 -9.39
C ALA A 143 -7.59 12.85 -10.35
N ARG A 144 -7.07 14.08 -10.37
CA ARG A 144 -6.05 14.51 -11.35
C ARG A 144 -4.63 14.62 -10.81
N CYS A 145 -4.48 14.94 -9.53
CA CYS A 145 -3.20 15.21 -8.89
C CYS A 145 -2.97 14.40 -7.61
N GLY A 146 -4.03 13.88 -6.97
CA GLY A 146 -3.91 13.16 -5.70
C GLY A 146 -2.95 11.98 -5.79
N HIS A 147 -2.87 11.32 -6.94
CA HIS A 147 -1.92 10.23 -7.17
C HIS A 147 -0.45 10.65 -7.21
N ASN A 148 -0.11 11.92 -7.41
CA ASN A 148 1.26 12.44 -7.34
C ASN A 148 1.55 13.16 -6.02
N HIS A 149 0.74 12.93 -4.99
CA HIS A 149 0.90 13.51 -3.67
C HIS A 149 1.16 12.41 -2.63
N LEU A 150 2.36 12.38 -2.04
CA LEU A 150 2.77 11.29 -1.14
C LEU A 150 1.87 11.19 0.10
N GLY A 151 1.42 12.34 0.65
CA GLY A 151 0.43 12.36 1.74
C GLY A 151 -0.91 11.69 1.40
N ILE A 152 -1.37 11.78 0.14
CA ILE A 152 -2.61 11.15 -0.32
C ILE A 152 -2.39 9.64 -0.52
N ARG A 153 -1.28 9.24 -1.15
CA ARG A 153 -0.89 7.82 -1.26
C ARG A 153 -0.85 7.15 0.12
N LEU A 154 -0.23 7.80 1.10
CA LEU A 154 -0.19 7.31 2.47
C LEU A 154 -1.59 7.22 3.10
N ALA A 155 -2.46 8.22 2.88
CA ALA A 155 -3.84 8.18 3.36
C ALA A 155 -4.63 7.00 2.80
N ILE A 156 -4.42 6.64 1.53
CA ILE A 156 -5.05 5.48 0.89
C ILE A 156 -4.56 4.17 1.52
N VAL A 157 -3.23 3.98 1.62
CA VAL A 157 -2.63 2.78 2.22
C VAL A 157 -3.07 2.59 3.67
N GLN A 158 -3.27 3.69 4.38
CA GLN A 158 -3.76 3.72 5.75
C GLN A 158 -5.28 3.55 5.89
N GLY A 159 -6.03 3.44 4.79
CA GLY A 159 -7.49 3.33 4.82
C GLY A 159 -8.21 4.58 5.32
N ARG A 160 -7.55 5.75 5.27
CA ARG A 160 -8.15 7.06 5.59
C ARG A 160 -8.82 7.72 4.38
N LEU A 161 -8.51 7.25 3.18
CA LEU A 161 -9.11 7.71 1.93
C LEU A 161 -9.34 6.50 1.02
N PRO A 162 -10.53 6.32 0.42
CA PRO A 162 -10.73 5.26 -0.58
C PRO A 162 -9.82 5.49 -1.79
N GLY A 163 -9.23 4.45 -2.36
CA GLY A 163 -8.32 4.62 -3.50
C GLY A 163 -9.04 5.11 -4.76
N GLU A 164 -10.28 4.67 -4.95
CA GLU A 164 -11.11 4.87 -6.13
C GLU A 164 -11.32 6.35 -6.46
N VAL A 165 -11.34 7.23 -5.44
CA VAL A 165 -11.51 8.69 -5.61
C VAL A 165 -10.32 9.35 -6.32
N THR A 166 -9.18 8.68 -6.41
CA THR A 166 -7.96 9.21 -7.05
C THR A 166 -7.65 8.61 -8.41
N TRP A 167 -8.04 7.36 -8.66
CA TRP A 167 -7.61 6.62 -9.86
C TRP A 167 -8.73 6.35 -10.86
N ALA A 168 -9.99 6.44 -10.46
CA ALA A 168 -11.13 6.03 -11.28
C ALA A 168 -12.35 6.96 -11.08
N PRO A 169 -12.30 8.21 -11.56
CA PRO A 169 -13.49 9.05 -11.57
C PRO A 169 -14.60 8.38 -12.40
N PRO A 170 -15.84 8.30 -11.90
CA PRO A 170 -16.96 7.71 -12.62
C PRO A 170 -17.19 8.36 -13.99
N PRO A 171 -17.68 7.62 -15.01
CA PRO A 171 -18.03 8.18 -16.32
C PRO A 171 -19.08 9.31 -16.26
N SER A 172 -19.87 9.38 -15.18
CA SER A 172 -20.87 10.42 -14.94
C SER A 172 -20.28 11.76 -14.48
N TRP A 173 -18.99 11.82 -14.16
CA TRP A 173 -18.36 13.07 -13.74
C TRP A 173 -18.19 14.05 -14.91
N PRO A 174 -18.23 15.36 -14.61
CA PRO A 174 -17.95 16.38 -15.62
C PRO A 174 -16.51 16.26 -16.15
N PRO A 175 -16.24 16.77 -17.36
CA PRO A 175 -14.89 16.75 -17.92
C PRO A 175 -13.94 17.56 -17.04
N LEU A 176 -12.83 16.95 -16.61
CA LEU A 176 -11.79 17.61 -15.83
C LEU A 176 -10.58 18.01 -16.68
N PHE A 177 -9.81 18.99 -16.22
CA PHE A 177 -8.47 19.30 -16.78
C PHE A 177 -7.51 18.14 -16.56
N ASN A 178 -6.47 18.03 -17.40
CA ASN A 178 -5.57 16.89 -17.30
C ASN A 178 -4.47 17.03 -16.24
N SER A 179 -4.10 18.27 -15.95
CA SER A 179 -3.00 18.61 -15.05
C SER A 179 -3.32 19.86 -14.25
N TYR A 180 -2.54 20.09 -13.19
CA TYR A 180 -2.56 21.36 -12.47
C TYR A 180 -2.25 22.54 -13.39
N ALA A 181 -1.26 22.37 -14.27
CA ALA A 181 -0.82 23.42 -15.17
C ALA A 181 -1.92 23.87 -16.13
N GLU A 182 -2.66 22.94 -16.74
CA GLU A 182 -3.80 23.28 -17.59
C GLU A 182 -4.90 24.02 -16.83
N MET A 183 -5.23 23.54 -15.62
CA MET A 183 -6.24 24.16 -14.77
C MET A 183 -5.83 25.57 -14.34
N ALA A 184 -4.58 25.74 -13.92
CA ALA A 184 -4.04 27.03 -13.49
C ALA A 184 -3.96 28.03 -14.66
N ALA A 185 -3.52 27.59 -15.85
CA ALA A 185 -3.49 28.41 -17.06
C ALA A 185 -4.88 28.90 -17.46
N ARG A 186 -5.90 28.02 -17.41
CA ARG A 186 -7.30 28.41 -17.64
C ARG A 186 -7.76 29.52 -16.69
N ASN A 187 -7.24 29.51 -15.47
CA ASN A 187 -7.57 30.46 -14.41
C ASN A 187 -6.57 31.64 -14.31
N GLY A 188 -5.77 31.87 -15.35
CA GLY A 188 -4.97 33.09 -15.50
C GLY A 188 -3.54 33.03 -14.96
N VAL A 189 -3.06 31.85 -14.53
CA VAL A 189 -1.65 31.69 -14.14
C VAL A 189 -0.79 31.48 -15.38
N GLN A 190 0.27 32.26 -15.52
CA GLN A 190 1.33 32.02 -16.52
C GLN A 190 2.43 31.20 -15.83
N LEU A 191 2.59 29.94 -16.24
CA LEU A 191 3.56 28.98 -15.70
C LEU A 191 4.79 28.87 -16.59
#